data_AF-A0A0R2IXG0-F1
#
_entry.id   AF-A0A0R2IXG0-F1
#
_cell.length_a   1.000
_cell.length_b   1.000
_cell.length_c   1.000
_cell.angle_alpha   90.00
_cell.angle_beta   90.00
_cell.angle_gamma   90.00
#
_symmetry.space_group_name_H-M   'P 1'
#
loop_
_entity.id
_entity.type
_entity.pdbx_description
1 polymer ?
#
loop_
_entity_poly.entity_id
_entity_poly.type
_entity_poly.pdbx_seq_one_letter_code
_entity_poly.pdbx_strand_id
1 'polypeptide(L)'
;MSMHKRWLPFVSLIILFSTVAGFGFHSKTVHADSPQGFISRLTPDVRSVSSKYNLYGSLMMAQAACESAWGQSQLTVKANNYFGIKGTYKGKSVTMRTAEYTAGGTLYYTNAAFRKYPNAKASLNDNGNLLRNGLAWNHSYYKGTWKENAKTPEAAANYLTGRYATAPTYARTLISLIKGYNLHSKLDGTAVKYTKKNLRMQVKLNPGHNFYNHIPGSTYSSKLKHYGKTYKGKTITIDNQGVKKGAKTPYYRCYYNGKLIGWIYSTAVVQVATYKTVYKVATVSTNPKNDFYNHLTYSVYANKRLHYGRTYSGQNITIDKQAQRAGTKTPYYRCFVNGKEIGWIYGGALDNVRFLDTKYTATTLTKKVKAVPGHNFFNHVPKSSYTAKRKNDGKKYAGKAVQVDMTAKLEGVRTLYYRCYYNGKLIGWIYGGALTD
;
A
#
# COMPACT_ATOMS: atom_id res chain seq x y z
N MET A 1 33.95 56.32 19.11
CA MET A 1 33.49 54.96 18.77
C MET A 1 31.98 54.97 18.55
N SER A 2 31.55 55.02 17.28
CA SER A 2 30.13 55.09 16.90
C SER A 2 29.48 53.70 16.97
N MET A 3 28.57 53.49 17.92
CA MET A 3 27.73 52.29 17.96
C MET A 3 26.59 52.43 16.95
N HIS A 4 26.72 51.77 15.80
CA HIS A 4 25.63 51.63 14.85
C HIS A 4 24.43 50.92 15.49
N LYS A 5 23.31 51.65 15.60
CA LYS A 5 21.98 51.13 15.96
C LYS A 5 21.57 50.04 14.97
N ARG A 6 21.79 48.78 15.34
CA ARG A 6 21.34 47.61 14.58
C ARG A 6 19.82 47.49 14.69
N TRP A 7 19.13 47.82 13.60
CA TRP A 7 17.72 47.50 13.39
C TRP A 7 17.52 45.99 13.45
N LEU A 8 16.95 45.50 14.56
CA LEU A 8 16.47 44.13 14.68
C LEU A 8 15.12 44.03 13.96
N PRO A 9 14.96 43.22 12.90
CA PRO A 9 13.64 42.83 12.45
C PRO A 9 13.10 41.79 13.44
N PHE A 10 12.67 42.23 14.63
CA PHE A 10 11.74 41.43 15.38
C PHE A 10 10.47 41.33 14.53
N VAL A 11 10.14 40.12 14.10
CA VAL A 11 8.74 39.77 13.88
C VAL A 11 8.14 39.76 15.28
N SER A 12 7.84 40.95 15.81
CA SER A 12 7.06 41.08 17.01
C SER A 12 5.76 40.36 16.72
N LEU A 13 5.40 39.39 17.55
CA LEU A 13 4.07 38.82 17.54
C LEU A 13 3.08 39.97 17.75
N ILE A 14 2.50 40.45 16.66
CA ILE A 14 1.37 41.37 16.73
C ILE A 14 0.20 40.48 17.07
N ILE A 15 -0.13 40.40 18.35
CA ILE A 15 -1.46 39.95 18.73
C ILE A 15 -2.40 41.10 18.34
N LEU A 16 -2.83 41.11 17.08
CA LEU A 16 -3.98 41.89 16.64
C LEU A 16 -5.20 41.24 17.29
N PHE A 17 -5.49 41.62 18.54
CA PHE A 17 -6.82 41.42 19.09
C PHE A 17 -7.78 42.27 18.26
N SER A 18 -8.42 41.68 17.27
CA SER A 18 -9.72 42.15 16.83
C SER A 18 -10.67 41.95 18.01
N THR A 19 -11.12 43.05 18.59
CA THR A 19 -12.23 43.08 19.56
C THR A 19 -13.39 42.24 19.01
N VAL A 20 -13.70 41.13 19.67
CA VAL A 20 -15.01 40.48 19.53
C VAL A 20 -15.97 41.31 20.38
N ALA A 21 -16.66 42.27 19.76
CA ALA A 21 -17.86 42.85 20.33
C ALA A 21 -19.05 41.92 20.05
N GLY A 22 -19.90 41.74 21.06
CA GLY A 22 -20.98 40.76 21.08
C GLY A 22 -22.00 40.89 19.95
N PHE A 23 -22.73 39.80 19.77
CA PHE A 23 -23.86 39.63 18.87
C PHE A 23 -24.84 40.81 18.94
N GLY A 24 -25.04 41.46 17.80
CA GLY A 24 -26.18 42.29 17.48
C GLY A 24 -26.43 42.18 15.98
N PHE A 25 -27.47 41.44 15.59
CA PHE A 25 -27.94 41.41 14.20
C PHE A 25 -28.27 42.84 13.77
N HIS A 26 -27.69 43.33 12.67
CA HIS A 26 -28.32 44.21 11.68
C HIS A 26 -27.47 44.23 10.39
N SER A 27 -28.12 43.92 9.27
CA SER A 27 -27.53 43.65 7.96
C SER A 27 -26.90 44.86 7.28
N LYS A 28 -25.62 44.72 6.90
CA LYS A 28 -25.09 45.13 5.58
C LYS A 28 -24.08 44.08 5.12
N THR A 29 -24.39 43.39 4.02
CA THR A 29 -23.57 42.35 3.41
C THR A 29 -22.27 42.91 2.85
N VAL A 30 -21.19 42.79 3.62
CA VAL A 30 -19.81 42.71 3.12
C VAL A 30 -19.38 41.27 3.39
N HIS A 31 -19.11 40.49 2.35
CA HIS A 31 -18.81 39.06 2.47
C HIS A 31 -17.68 38.81 3.48
N ALA A 32 -18.01 38.32 4.67
CA ALA A 32 -17.03 37.78 5.59
C ALA A 32 -16.34 36.60 4.92
N ASP A 33 -15.03 36.66 4.69
CA ASP A 33 -14.28 35.51 4.20
C ASP A 33 -14.35 34.40 5.24
N SER A 34 -15.14 33.37 4.96
CA SER A 34 -15.07 32.13 5.71
C SER A 34 -13.65 31.56 5.63
N PRO A 35 -13.17 30.83 6.66
CA PRO A 35 -11.88 30.14 6.61
C PRO A 35 -11.68 29.31 5.32
N GLN A 36 -12.74 28.68 4.83
CA GLN A 36 -12.73 27.91 3.58
C GLN A 36 -12.56 28.82 2.35
N GLY A 37 -13.23 29.97 2.31
CA GLY A 37 -13.07 30.98 1.24
C GLY A 37 -11.64 31.50 1.18
N PHE A 38 -11.06 31.87 2.34
CA PHE A 38 -9.66 32.29 2.46
C PHE A 38 -8.69 31.23 1.93
N ILE A 39 -8.84 29.98 2.39
CA ILE A 39 -7.98 28.86 1.98
C ILE A 39 -8.11 28.64 0.47
N SER A 40 -9.33 28.63 -0.07
CA SER A 40 -9.58 28.39 -1.49
C SER A 40 -8.89 29.45 -2.36
N ARG A 41 -9.08 30.73 -2.02
CA ARG A 41 -8.50 31.86 -2.75
C ARG A 41 -6.98 31.85 -2.75
N LEU A 42 -6.34 31.57 -1.61
CA LEU A 42 -4.88 31.60 -1.50
C LEU A 42 -4.18 30.30 -1.93
N THR A 43 -4.90 29.19 -2.08
CA THR A 43 -4.31 27.87 -2.40
C THR A 43 -3.39 27.88 -3.65
N PRO A 44 -3.78 28.47 -4.79
CA PRO A 44 -2.92 28.48 -5.98
C PRO A 44 -1.58 29.19 -5.73
N ASP A 45 -1.62 30.36 -5.08
CA ASP A 45 -0.42 31.14 -4.79
C ASP A 45 0.44 30.51 -3.70
N VAL A 46 -0.19 29.98 -2.64
CA VAL A 46 0.53 29.25 -1.58
C VAL A 46 1.28 28.06 -2.15
N ARG A 47 0.65 27.24 -3.01
CA ARG A 47 1.33 26.10 -3.66
C ARG A 47 2.51 26.57 -4.53
N SER A 48 2.29 27.60 -5.33
CA SER A 48 3.32 28.17 -6.21
C SER A 48 4.53 28.67 -5.42
N VAL A 49 4.29 29.48 -4.39
CA VAL A 49 5.33 30.08 -3.56
C VAL A 49 6.02 29.03 -2.69
N SER A 50 5.27 28.17 -2.00
CA SER A 50 5.86 27.13 -1.14
C SER A 50 6.71 26.16 -1.95
N SER A 51 6.32 25.84 -3.19
CA SER A 51 7.14 25.03 -4.10
C SER A 51 8.43 25.76 -4.51
N LYS A 52 8.34 27.05 -4.88
CA LYS A 52 9.49 27.88 -5.25
C LYS A 52 10.57 27.91 -4.15
N TYR A 53 10.15 28.00 -2.90
CA TYR A 53 11.05 28.07 -1.75
C TYR A 53 11.27 26.72 -1.04
N ASN A 54 10.78 25.61 -1.59
CA ASN A 54 10.82 24.28 -0.96
C ASN A 54 10.39 24.27 0.53
N LEU A 55 9.24 24.88 0.81
CA LEU A 55 8.59 24.97 2.13
C LEU A 55 7.26 24.23 2.14
N TYR A 56 6.70 24.00 3.32
CA TYR A 56 5.35 23.47 3.49
C TYR A 56 4.29 24.53 3.19
N GLY A 57 3.46 24.28 2.17
CA GLY A 57 2.34 25.16 1.82
C GLY A 57 1.30 25.19 2.95
N SER A 58 1.09 24.06 3.64
CA SER A 58 0.21 24.00 4.81
C SER A 58 0.67 24.91 5.95
N LEU A 59 1.97 25.01 6.20
CA LEU A 59 2.53 25.91 7.20
C LEU A 59 2.36 27.37 6.78
N MET A 60 2.69 27.71 5.54
CA MET A 60 2.53 29.07 5.00
C MET A 60 1.06 29.53 5.05
N MET A 61 0.12 28.66 4.69
CA MET A 61 -1.32 28.95 4.79
C MET A 61 -1.76 29.13 6.25
N ALA A 62 -1.27 28.30 7.17
CA ALA A 62 -1.59 28.42 8.59
C ALA A 62 -1.05 29.72 9.20
N GLN A 63 0.17 30.11 8.85
CA GLN A 63 0.74 31.41 9.24
C GLN A 63 -0.10 32.54 8.66
N ALA A 64 -0.37 32.55 7.35
CA ALA A 64 -1.19 33.59 6.75
C ALA A 64 -2.58 33.69 7.42
N ALA A 65 -3.24 32.56 7.70
CA ALA A 65 -4.53 32.55 8.40
C ALA A 65 -4.45 33.12 9.83
N CYS A 66 -3.43 32.72 10.59
CA CYS A 66 -3.22 33.16 11.98
C CYS A 66 -2.87 34.65 12.06
N GLU A 67 -1.90 35.10 11.27
CA GLU A 67 -1.33 36.46 11.33
C GLU A 67 -2.27 37.51 10.72
N SER A 68 -3.14 37.12 9.79
CA SER A 68 -4.08 38.04 9.13
C SER A 68 -5.51 38.00 9.67
N ALA A 69 -5.79 37.18 10.70
CA ALA A 69 -7.14 36.84 11.12
C ALA A 69 -8.02 36.42 9.92
N TRP A 70 -7.56 35.40 9.17
CA TRP A 70 -8.22 34.94 7.93
C TRP A 70 -8.42 36.04 6.88
N GLY A 71 -7.48 36.98 6.79
CA GLY A 71 -7.47 38.09 5.84
C GLY A 71 -8.21 39.33 6.31
N GLN A 72 -8.82 39.30 7.50
CA GLN A 72 -9.70 40.35 8.00
C GLN A 72 -8.94 41.47 8.74
N SER A 73 -7.65 41.28 9.05
CA SER A 73 -6.88 42.32 9.73
C SER A 73 -6.82 43.59 8.89
N GLN A 74 -6.91 44.75 9.54
CA GLN A 74 -6.81 46.06 8.87
C GLN A 74 -5.50 46.21 8.09
N LEU A 75 -4.41 45.61 8.59
CA LEU A 75 -3.13 45.59 7.89
C LEU A 75 -3.22 44.79 6.59
N THR A 76 -3.85 43.61 6.62
CA THR A 76 -4.05 42.80 5.41
C THR A 76 -4.95 43.49 4.40
N VAL A 77 -6.06 44.08 4.86
CA VAL A 77 -7.01 44.81 3.99
C VAL A 77 -6.36 46.04 3.33
N LYS A 78 -5.61 46.85 4.09
CA LYS A 78 -5.01 48.09 3.58
C LYS A 78 -3.72 47.90 2.80
N ALA A 79 -2.98 46.82 3.08
CA ALA A 79 -1.61 46.67 2.62
C ALA A 79 -1.27 45.30 2.01
N ASN A 80 -2.25 44.39 1.87
CA ASN A 80 -2.02 43.00 1.46
C ASN A 80 -0.93 42.30 2.27
N ASN A 81 -0.72 42.70 3.53
CA ASN A 81 0.31 42.15 4.38
C ASN A 81 -0.30 41.08 5.29
N TYR A 82 -0.06 39.81 4.95
CA TYR A 82 -0.66 38.65 5.62
C TYR A 82 0.18 38.12 6.78
N PHE A 83 1.35 38.71 7.06
CA PHE A 83 2.36 38.18 7.98
C PHE A 83 2.92 39.23 8.95
N GLY A 84 2.32 40.41 9.02
CA GLY A 84 2.77 41.48 9.93
C GLY A 84 4.18 42.00 9.67
N ILE A 85 4.72 41.86 8.45
CA ILE A 85 6.14 42.20 8.18
C ILE A 85 6.32 43.73 8.19
N LYS A 86 7.17 44.22 9.10
CA LYS A 86 7.54 45.64 9.24
C LYS A 86 8.49 46.13 8.13
N GLY A 87 8.50 47.44 7.90
CA GLY A 87 9.37 48.14 6.96
C GLY A 87 8.68 48.54 5.66
N THR A 88 9.44 48.62 4.57
CA THR A 88 8.97 49.01 3.24
C THR A 88 9.13 47.86 2.25
N TYR A 89 8.18 47.70 1.33
CA TYR A 89 8.30 46.81 0.17
C TYR A 89 8.37 47.65 -1.10
N LYS A 90 9.54 47.65 -1.77
CA LYS A 90 9.80 48.50 -2.95
C LYS A 90 9.39 49.97 -2.71
N GLY A 91 9.80 50.51 -1.57
CA GLY A 91 9.49 51.88 -1.15
C GLY A 91 8.04 52.12 -0.67
N LYS A 92 7.16 51.11 -0.63
CA LYS A 92 5.77 51.26 -0.17
C LYS A 92 5.59 50.69 1.24
N SER A 93 4.90 51.44 2.09
CA SER A 93 4.52 51.05 3.45
C SER A 93 3.17 51.63 3.86
N VAL A 94 2.64 51.17 4.99
CA VAL A 94 1.54 51.81 5.74
C VAL A 94 1.97 51.93 7.20
N THR A 95 1.80 53.11 7.81
CA THR A 95 2.05 53.30 9.24
C THR A 95 0.78 52.97 10.01
N MET A 96 0.89 52.07 10.98
CA MET A 96 -0.23 51.65 11.82
C MET A 96 0.22 51.51 13.28
N ARG A 97 -0.71 51.74 14.20
CA ARG A 97 -0.52 51.45 15.61
C ARG A 97 -0.41 49.93 15.82
N THR A 98 0.59 49.50 16.56
CA THR A 98 0.87 48.09 16.87
C THR A 98 1.11 47.90 18.36
N ALA A 99 0.78 46.71 18.84
CA ALA A 99 1.09 46.24 20.18
C ALA A 99 2.50 45.66 20.21
N GLU A 100 3.30 46.03 21.21
CA GLU A 100 4.65 45.56 21.43
C GLU A 100 4.83 45.16 22.90
N TYR A 101 5.82 44.31 23.16
CA TYR A 101 6.19 43.93 24.52
C TYR A 101 7.58 44.48 24.85
N THR A 102 7.76 45.02 26.06
CA THR A 102 9.11 45.34 26.58
C THR A 102 9.90 44.05 26.85
N ALA A 103 11.20 44.17 27.08
CA ALA A 103 12.04 43.03 27.47
C ALA A 103 11.53 42.32 28.75
N GLY A 104 10.81 43.04 29.62
CA GLY A 104 10.15 42.51 30.82
C GLY A 104 8.72 41.99 30.60
N GLY A 105 8.23 41.94 29.35
CA GLY A 105 6.90 41.41 29.03
C GLY A 105 5.73 42.37 29.25
N THR A 106 5.98 43.66 29.43
CA THR A 106 4.92 44.68 29.54
C THR A 106 4.42 45.07 28.16
N LEU A 107 3.10 44.98 27.95
CA LEU A 107 2.45 45.41 26.71
C LEU A 107 2.44 46.94 26.60
N TYR A 108 2.86 47.49 25.45
CA TYR A 108 2.72 48.91 25.11
C TYR A 108 2.32 49.06 23.64
N TYR A 109 1.88 50.25 23.25
CA TYR A 109 1.50 50.55 21.87
C TYR A 109 2.44 51.57 21.24
N THR A 110 2.80 51.38 19.98
CA THR A 110 3.60 52.32 19.21
C THR A 110 3.16 52.33 17.75
N ASN A 111 3.55 53.36 16.98
CA ASN A 111 3.35 53.37 15.55
C ASN A 111 4.53 52.69 14.85
N ALA A 112 4.25 51.76 13.94
CA ALA A 112 5.25 51.11 13.13
C ALA A 112 4.88 51.17 11.65
N ALA A 113 5.90 51.28 10.79
CA ALA A 113 5.74 51.13 9.36
C ALA A 113 5.68 49.64 9.00
N PHE A 114 4.63 49.24 8.27
CA PHE A 114 4.45 47.90 7.74
C PHE A 114 4.59 47.88 6.22
N ARG A 115 5.13 46.78 5.69
CA ARG A 115 5.30 46.62 4.24
C ARG A 115 3.92 46.63 3.56
N LYS A 116 3.81 47.39 2.46
CA LYS A 116 2.62 47.43 1.61
C LYS A 116 2.89 46.68 0.31
N TYR A 117 2.13 45.62 0.08
CA TYR A 117 2.27 44.74 -1.07
C TYR A 117 1.21 45.03 -2.13
N PRO A 118 1.53 44.81 -3.42
CA PRO A 118 0.56 44.96 -4.50
C PRO A 118 -0.55 43.89 -4.47
N ASN A 119 -0.29 42.70 -3.91
CA ASN A 119 -1.24 41.60 -3.78
C ASN A 119 -0.78 40.57 -2.74
N ALA A 120 -1.64 39.61 -2.41
CA ALA A 120 -1.35 38.54 -1.47
C ALA A 120 -0.11 37.71 -1.86
N LYS A 121 0.06 37.38 -3.15
CA LYS A 121 1.20 36.62 -3.67
C LYS A 121 2.54 37.28 -3.36
N ALA A 122 2.63 38.61 -3.41
CA ALA A 122 3.84 39.33 -3.07
C ALA A 122 4.18 39.20 -1.57
N SER A 123 3.16 39.25 -0.69
CA SER A 123 3.34 39.01 0.75
C SER A 123 3.74 37.56 1.06
N LEU A 124 3.11 36.58 0.39
CA LEU A 124 3.48 35.17 0.46
C LEU A 124 4.92 34.94 0.02
N ASN A 125 5.36 35.56 -1.09
CA ASN A 125 6.75 35.46 -1.54
C ASN A 125 7.73 36.06 -0.53
N ASP A 126 7.38 37.17 0.12
CA ASP A 126 8.26 37.81 1.11
C ASP A 126 8.42 36.93 2.36
N ASN A 127 7.33 36.29 2.82
CA ASN A 127 7.40 35.27 3.87
C ASN A 127 8.22 34.04 3.44
N GLY A 128 7.98 33.51 2.24
CA GLY A 128 8.75 32.38 1.71
C GLY A 128 10.25 32.69 1.59
N ASN A 129 10.58 33.90 1.15
CA ASN A 129 11.94 34.40 1.08
C ASN A 129 12.59 34.52 2.46
N LEU A 130 11.88 35.06 3.45
CA LEU A 130 12.37 35.14 4.83
C LEU A 130 12.68 33.75 5.41
N LEU A 131 11.76 32.80 5.26
CA LEU A 131 11.95 31.45 5.81
C LEU A 131 13.05 30.67 5.07
N ARG A 132 13.22 30.89 3.75
CA ARG A 132 14.26 30.22 2.96
C ARG A 132 15.64 30.87 3.13
N ASN A 133 15.73 32.19 3.09
CA ASN A 133 17.00 32.92 3.05
C ASN A 133 17.40 33.51 4.41
N GLY A 134 16.58 33.33 5.44
CA GLY A 134 16.89 33.74 6.80
C GLY A 134 16.93 35.25 6.99
N LEU A 135 17.70 35.66 7.99
CA LEU A 135 17.92 37.06 8.35
C LEU A 135 19.28 37.51 7.83
N ALA A 136 19.47 38.81 7.60
CA ALA A 136 20.73 39.34 7.06
C ALA A 136 22.00 38.92 7.84
N TRP A 137 21.87 38.65 9.15
CA TRP A 137 22.96 38.20 10.01
C TRP A 137 23.02 36.67 10.19
N ASN A 138 21.99 35.93 9.75
CA ASN A 138 21.95 34.48 9.81
C ASN A 138 20.99 33.91 8.75
N HIS A 139 21.54 33.54 7.60
CA HIS A 139 20.78 32.99 6.48
C HIS A 139 20.13 31.63 6.80
N SER A 140 20.66 30.93 7.81
CA SER A 140 20.19 29.62 8.25
C SER A 140 19.20 29.70 9.43
N TYR A 141 18.78 30.89 9.85
CA TYR A 141 18.00 31.08 11.07
C TYR A 141 16.69 30.27 11.09
N TYR A 142 16.05 30.10 9.92
CA TYR A 142 14.81 29.34 9.75
C TYR A 142 15.01 27.97 9.08
N LYS A 143 16.23 27.42 9.05
CA LYS A 143 16.53 26.20 8.29
C LYS A 143 15.69 24.98 8.66
N GLY A 144 15.22 24.90 9.90
CA GLY A 144 14.34 23.81 10.34
C GLY A 144 12.90 23.90 9.81
N THR A 145 12.57 24.93 9.02
CA THR A 145 11.27 25.03 8.31
C THR A 145 11.33 24.44 6.90
N TRP A 146 12.53 24.16 6.40
CA TRP A 146 12.76 23.67 5.04
C TRP A 146 12.32 22.21 4.92
N LYS A 147 11.70 21.83 3.78
CA LYS A 147 11.18 20.47 3.57
C LYS A 147 12.24 19.38 3.66
N GLU A 148 13.49 19.71 3.31
CA GLU A 148 14.62 18.80 3.43
C GLU A 148 15.08 18.56 4.88
N ASN A 149 14.76 19.49 5.80
CA ASN A 149 15.20 19.45 7.20
C ASN A 149 14.05 19.08 8.17
N ALA A 150 12.80 19.32 7.78
CA ALA A 150 11.61 18.97 8.56
C ALA A 150 10.83 17.87 7.84
N LYS A 151 10.66 16.72 8.51
CA LYS A 151 9.91 15.57 7.94
C LYS A 151 8.40 15.84 7.80
N THR A 152 7.86 16.78 8.57
CA THR A 152 6.43 17.11 8.58
C THR A 152 6.22 18.63 8.76
N PRO A 153 5.06 19.19 8.33
CA PRO A 153 4.74 20.59 8.57
C PRO A 153 4.64 20.94 10.06
N GLU A 154 4.32 19.98 10.93
CA GLU A 154 4.33 20.15 12.38
C GLU A 154 5.75 20.32 12.95
N ALA A 155 6.73 19.56 12.43
CA ALA A 155 8.13 19.75 12.79
C ALA A 155 8.63 21.14 12.37
N ALA A 156 8.25 21.58 11.17
CA ALA A 156 8.54 22.93 10.68
C ALA A 156 7.85 24.01 11.54
N ALA A 157 6.59 23.82 11.94
CA ALA A 157 5.86 24.72 12.83
C ALA A 157 6.54 24.85 14.20
N ASN A 158 6.96 23.74 14.81
CA ASN A 158 7.69 23.75 16.08
C ASN A 158 9.01 24.53 16.00
N TYR A 159 9.68 24.50 14.85
CA TYR A 159 10.91 25.26 14.65
C TYR A 159 10.69 26.77 14.70
N LEU A 160 9.49 27.25 14.35
CA LEU A 160 9.14 28.67 14.37
C LEU A 160 8.91 29.22 15.79
N THR A 161 8.55 28.40 16.77
CA THR A 161 8.37 28.87 18.16
C THR A 161 9.68 29.41 18.72
N GLY A 162 9.64 30.61 19.32
CA GLY A 162 10.81 31.32 19.84
C GLY A 162 11.74 31.90 18.78
N ARG A 163 11.42 31.75 17.48
CA ARG A 163 12.20 32.31 16.36
C ARG A 163 11.40 33.30 15.54
N TYR A 164 10.20 32.89 15.13
CA TYR A 164 9.27 33.72 14.37
C TYR A 164 8.32 34.48 15.29
N ALA A 165 7.91 33.84 16.38
CA ALA A 165 7.06 34.43 17.41
C ALA A 165 7.58 34.02 18.79
N THR A 166 7.53 34.94 19.74
CA THR A 166 7.93 34.71 21.14
C THR A 166 6.92 33.88 21.92
N ALA A 167 5.66 33.81 21.45
CA ALA A 167 4.62 33.03 22.12
C ALA A 167 4.96 31.53 22.15
N PRO A 168 4.96 30.89 23.33
CA PRO A 168 5.23 29.46 23.46
C PRO A 168 4.13 28.58 22.83
N THR A 169 2.95 29.15 22.59
CA THR A 169 1.80 28.46 21.98
C THR A 169 1.78 28.52 20.46
N TYR A 170 2.71 29.24 19.82
CA TYR A 170 2.64 29.53 18.39
C TYR A 170 2.56 28.27 17.51
N ALA A 171 3.48 27.32 17.67
CA ALA A 171 3.43 26.06 16.93
C ALA A 171 2.13 25.29 17.19
N ARG A 172 1.60 25.29 18.42
CA ARG A 172 0.34 24.62 18.76
C ARG A 172 -0.82 25.20 17.95
N THR A 173 -0.90 26.52 17.83
CA THR A 173 -1.90 27.21 17.01
C THR A 173 -1.78 26.82 15.53
N LEU A 174 -0.57 26.89 14.97
CA LEU A 174 -0.35 26.55 13.56
C LEU A 174 -0.69 25.07 13.28
N ILE A 175 -0.27 24.16 14.15
CA ILE A 175 -0.57 22.73 14.04
C ILE A 175 -2.08 22.48 14.13
N SER A 176 -2.79 23.20 15.01
CA SER A 176 -4.25 23.12 15.11
C SER A 176 -4.93 23.53 13.80
N LEU A 177 -4.50 24.64 13.20
CA LEU A 177 -5.00 25.09 11.89
C LEU A 177 -4.70 24.09 10.76
N ILE A 178 -3.47 23.58 10.71
CA ILE A 178 -3.05 22.58 9.71
C ILE A 178 -3.95 21.34 9.75
N LYS A 179 -4.22 20.83 10.96
CA LYS A 179 -5.04 19.64 11.18
C LYS A 179 -6.53 19.93 10.97
N GLY A 180 -7.06 20.97 11.60
CA GLY A 180 -8.48 21.32 11.58
C GLY A 180 -9.01 21.59 10.17
N TYR A 181 -8.19 22.17 9.29
CA TYR A 181 -8.57 22.49 7.91
C TYR A 181 -8.00 21.53 6.86
N ASN A 182 -7.35 20.44 7.29
CA ASN A 182 -6.69 19.45 6.43
C ASN A 182 -5.67 20.08 5.45
N LEU A 183 -4.96 21.14 5.88
CA LEU A 183 -4.08 21.93 5.01
C LEU A 183 -2.94 21.10 4.42
N HIS A 184 -2.39 20.14 5.16
CA HIS A 184 -1.34 19.24 4.67
C HIS A 184 -1.81 18.53 3.39
N SER A 185 -2.95 17.83 3.42
CA SER A 185 -3.46 17.15 2.21
C SER A 185 -3.74 18.12 1.07
N LYS A 186 -4.34 19.27 1.36
CA LYS A 186 -4.72 20.27 0.36
C LYS A 186 -3.52 20.94 -0.31
N LEU A 187 -2.43 21.18 0.42
CA LEU A 187 -1.33 22.04 -0.06
C LEU A 187 -0.01 21.30 -0.27
N ASP A 188 0.23 20.23 0.49
CA ASP A 188 1.47 19.45 0.44
C ASP A 188 1.26 18.00 -0.03
N GLY A 189 0.01 17.58 -0.27
CA GLY A 189 -0.31 16.24 -0.78
C GLY A 189 0.20 16.00 -2.19
N THR A 190 0.64 14.76 -2.47
CA THR A 190 1.15 14.39 -3.79
C THR A 190 0.01 14.01 -4.73
N ALA A 191 0.01 14.55 -5.95
CA ALA A 191 -0.94 14.16 -6.98
C ALA A 191 -0.86 12.65 -7.29
N VAL A 192 -2.02 12.03 -7.56
CA VAL A 192 -2.11 10.59 -7.88
C VAL A 192 -2.67 10.40 -9.28
N LYS A 193 -1.98 9.60 -10.09
CA LYS A 193 -2.51 9.06 -11.35
C LYS A 193 -3.29 7.78 -11.05
N TYR A 194 -4.58 7.78 -11.36
CA TYR A 194 -5.44 6.60 -11.20
C TYR A 194 -5.58 5.82 -12.50
N THR A 195 -5.75 4.51 -12.41
CA THR A 195 -5.96 3.63 -13.57
C THR A 195 -6.90 2.50 -13.19
N LYS A 196 -7.95 2.29 -13.96
CA LYS A 196 -8.90 1.18 -13.74
C LYS A 196 -8.17 -0.17 -13.82
N LYS A 197 -8.61 -1.10 -12.98
CA LYS A 197 -8.12 -2.48 -12.92
C LYS A 197 -9.31 -3.41 -12.76
N ASN A 198 -9.08 -4.69 -13.08
CA ASN A 198 -10.00 -5.76 -12.77
C ASN A 198 -9.15 -6.96 -12.37
N LEU A 199 -8.70 -6.98 -11.11
CA LEU A 199 -7.79 -8.01 -10.60
C LEU A 199 -8.44 -8.75 -9.43
N ARG A 200 -8.08 -10.02 -9.30
CA ARG A 200 -8.37 -10.85 -8.14
C ARG A 200 -7.04 -11.25 -7.50
N MET A 201 -6.81 -10.81 -6.27
CA MET A 201 -5.54 -10.98 -5.57
C MET A 201 -5.78 -11.52 -4.16
N GLN A 202 -4.72 -11.97 -3.49
CA GLN A 202 -4.77 -12.46 -2.13
C GLN A 202 -3.92 -11.56 -1.23
N VAL A 203 -4.41 -11.23 -0.05
CA VAL A 203 -3.61 -10.51 0.94
C VAL A 203 -2.55 -11.45 1.50
N LYS A 204 -1.31 -11.01 1.59
CA LYS A 204 -0.21 -11.80 2.16
C LYS A 204 -0.50 -12.18 3.61
N LEU A 205 0.13 -13.25 4.10
CA LEU A 205 0.02 -13.63 5.52
C LEU A 205 0.59 -12.55 6.45
N ASN A 206 1.68 -11.91 6.00
CA ASN A 206 2.30 -10.74 6.63
C ASN A 206 2.26 -9.56 5.64
N PRO A 207 1.16 -8.78 5.60
CA PRO A 207 0.95 -7.78 4.56
C PRO A 207 1.83 -6.53 4.69
N GLY A 208 2.38 -6.23 5.87
CA GLY A 208 3.22 -5.04 6.12
C GLY A 208 2.50 -3.69 6.00
N HIS A 209 1.26 -3.66 5.48
CA HIS A 209 0.49 -2.46 5.22
C HIS A 209 -0.99 -2.65 5.56
N ASN A 210 -1.68 -1.53 5.75
CA ASN A 210 -3.10 -1.47 6.09
C ASN A 210 -3.92 -0.82 4.98
N PHE A 211 -5.24 -0.91 5.09
CA PHE A 211 -6.19 -0.29 4.17
C PHE A 211 -6.61 1.09 4.66
N TYR A 212 -6.62 2.07 3.76
CA TYR A 212 -6.97 3.47 4.04
C TYR A 212 -8.14 3.94 3.15
N ASN A 213 -8.91 4.93 3.60
CA ASN A 213 -9.98 5.51 2.77
C ASN A 213 -9.44 6.21 1.49
N HIS A 214 -8.24 6.78 1.56
CA HIS A 214 -7.48 7.37 0.45
C HIS A 214 -6.02 6.96 0.52
N ILE A 215 -5.28 7.16 -0.57
CA ILE A 215 -3.85 6.86 -0.63
C ILE A 215 -3.08 7.77 0.36
N PRO A 216 -2.31 7.20 1.31
CA PRO A 216 -1.52 7.98 2.24
C PRO A 216 -0.53 8.94 1.57
N GLY A 217 -0.57 10.19 2.01
CA GLY A 217 0.24 11.30 1.46
C GLY A 217 -0.23 11.81 0.09
N SER A 218 -1.45 11.46 -0.33
CA SER A 218 -2.07 12.07 -1.52
C SER A 218 -2.67 13.46 -1.20
N THR A 219 -3.26 14.09 -2.19
CA THR A 219 -4.01 15.35 -2.03
C THR A 219 -5.28 15.23 -1.17
N TYR A 220 -5.65 14.00 -0.79
CA TYR A 220 -6.80 13.71 0.06
C TYR A 220 -6.34 13.24 1.43
N SER A 221 -7.06 13.65 2.48
CA SER A 221 -6.83 13.19 3.84
C SER A 221 -7.04 11.67 3.94
N SER A 222 -6.01 10.95 4.39
CA SER A 222 -6.06 9.50 4.55
C SER A 222 -6.25 9.11 6.01
N LYS A 223 -7.21 8.23 6.27
CA LYS A 223 -7.52 7.62 7.56
C LYS A 223 -7.47 6.10 7.42
N LEU A 224 -6.95 5.43 8.44
CA LEU A 224 -6.96 3.98 8.54
C LEU A 224 -8.41 3.50 8.48
N LYS A 225 -8.71 2.56 7.58
CA LYS A 225 -10.04 1.95 7.43
C LYS A 225 -10.06 0.53 7.99
N HIS A 226 -9.06 -0.28 7.65
CA HIS A 226 -8.90 -1.63 8.21
C HIS A 226 -7.43 -2.04 8.33
N TYR A 227 -7.14 -2.90 9.30
CA TYR A 227 -5.83 -3.55 9.40
C TYR A 227 -5.66 -4.61 8.30
N GLY A 228 -4.50 -4.62 7.64
CA GLY A 228 -4.18 -5.63 6.63
C GLY A 228 -4.21 -7.04 7.20
N LYS A 229 -3.76 -7.21 8.44
CA LYS A 229 -3.72 -8.49 9.17
C LYS A 229 -5.10 -9.14 9.30
N THR A 230 -6.18 -8.36 9.40
CA THR A 230 -7.57 -8.86 9.46
C THR A 230 -7.99 -9.59 8.19
N TYR A 231 -7.30 -9.30 7.08
CA TYR A 231 -7.56 -9.88 5.77
C TYR A 231 -6.47 -10.85 5.30
N LYS A 232 -5.51 -11.21 6.16
CA LYS A 232 -4.40 -12.11 5.81
C LYS A 232 -4.93 -13.40 5.16
N GLY A 233 -4.38 -13.77 4.01
CA GLY A 233 -4.79 -14.96 3.24
C GLY A 233 -6.17 -14.86 2.58
N LYS A 234 -6.95 -13.81 2.79
CA LYS A 234 -8.25 -13.64 2.11
C LYS A 234 -8.04 -13.19 0.67
N THR A 235 -8.89 -13.69 -0.21
CA THR A 235 -8.97 -13.23 -1.60
C THR A 235 -9.82 -11.96 -1.66
N ILE A 236 -9.31 -10.96 -2.38
CA ILE A 236 -9.91 -9.65 -2.58
C ILE A 236 -9.99 -9.33 -4.07
N THR A 237 -10.87 -8.40 -4.43
CA THR A 237 -10.92 -7.83 -5.78
C THR A 237 -10.38 -6.41 -5.79
N ILE A 238 -9.83 -5.99 -6.93
CA ILE A 238 -9.24 -4.67 -7.13
C ILE A 238 -9.81 -4.06 -8.39
N ASP A 239 -10.41 -2.86 -8.25
CA ASP A 239 -11.04 -2.13 -9.35
C ASP A 239 -10.19 -0.95 -9.87
N ASN A 240 -9.16 -0.56 -9.12
CA ASN A 240 -8.37 0.63 -9.41
C ASN A 240 -6.96 0.54 -8.80
N GLN A 241 -6.01 1.19 -9.46
CA GLN A 241 -4.69 1.46 -8.93
C GLN A 241 -4.40 2.97 -8.92
N GLY A 242 -3.64 3.42 -7.93
CA GLY A 242 -3.20 4.81 -7.84
C GLY A 242 -1.69 4.88 -7.65
N VAL A 243 -1.02 5.68 -8.49
CA VAL A 243 0.42 5.93 -8.44
C VAL A 243 0.65 7.39 -8.10
N LYS A 244 1.31 7.66 -6.98
CA LYS A 244 1.72 9.02 -6.60
C LYS A 244 2.76 9.54 -7.61
N LYS A 245 2.72 10.82 -7.96
CA LYS A 245 3.73 11.48 -8.80
C LYS A 245 5.13 11.20 -8.22
N GLY A 246 6.04 10.67 -9.05
CA GLY A 246 7.41 10.30 -8.64
C GLY A 246 7.55 8.92 -7.98
N ALA A 247 6.46 8.21 -7.67
CA ALA A 247 6.51 6.84 -7.15
C ALA A 247 6.39 5.80 -8.27
N LYS A 248 7.01 4.63 -8.09
CA LYS A 248 6.89 3.48 -9.02
C LYS A 248 5.84 2.46 -8.56
N THR A 249 5.69 2.29 -7.24
CA THR A 249 4.85 1.25 -6.66
C THR A 249 3.43 1.77 -6.40
N PRO A 250 2.39 1.13 -6.95
CA PRO A 250 1.02 1.60 -6.80
C PRO A 250 0.42 1.25 -5.43
N TYR A 251 -0.68 1.92 -5.13
CA TYR A 251 -1.71 1.45 -4.20
C TYR A 251 -2.86 0.84 -4.99
N TYR A 252 -3.55 -0.14 -4.41
CA TYR A 252 -4.74 -0.77 -4.98
C TYR A 252 -5.96 -0.46 -4.15
N ARG A 253 -7.08 -0.14 -4.83
CA ARG A 253 -8.38 0.00 -4.19
C ARG A 253 -9.06 -1.36 -4.17
N CYS A 254 -9.31 -1.84 -2.96
CA CYS A 254 -9.63 -3.24 -2.70
C CYS A 254 -11.03 -3.41 -2.14
N TYR A 255 -11.64 -4.53 -2.49
CA TYR A 255 -12.94 -4.98 -2.00
C TYR A 255 -12.85 -6.40 -1.46
N TYR A 256 -13.62 -6.67 -0.42
CA TYR A 256 -13.79 -8.00 0.14
C TYR A 256 -15.29 -8.32 0.19
N ASN A 257 -15.70 -9.43 -0.43
CA ASN A 257 -17.11 -9.81 -0.60
C ASN A 257 -17.98 -8.64 -1.13
N GLY A 258 -17.48 -7.94 -2.15
CA GLY A 258 -18.18 -6.80 -2.77
C GLY A 258 -18.12 -5.48 -1.98
N LYS A 259 -17.63 -5.47 -0.73
CA LYS A 259 -17.56 -4.26 0.11
C LYS A 259 -16.20 -3.58 0.00
N LEU A 260 -16.18 -2.26 -0.18
CA LEU A 260 -14.96 -1.46 -0.26
C LEU A 260 -14.20 -1.49 1.08
N ILE A 261 -13.02 -2.10 1.11
CA ILE A 261 -12.14 -2.14 2.29
C ILE A 261 -11.04 -1.07 2.24
N GLY A 262 -10.79 -0.45 1.09
CA GLY A 262 -9.95 0.74 0.96
C GLY A 262 -8.69 0.54 0.11
N TRP A 263 -7.78 1.51 0.18
CA TRP A 263 -6.51 1.54 -0.54
C TRP A 263 -5.39 0.89 0.29
N ILE A 264 -4.68 -0.07 -0.30
CA ILE A 264 -3.50 -0.70 0.31
C ILE A 264 -2.30 -0.61 -0.62
N TYR A 265 -1.10 -0.56 -0.06
CA TYR A 265 0.13 -0.60 -0.86
C TYR A 265 0.23 -1.95 -1.57
N SER A 266 0.55 -1.94 -2.88
CA SER A 266 0.46 -3.14 -3.73
C SER A 266 1.37 -4.30 -3.29
N THR A 267 2.44 -4.02 -2.55
CA THR A 267 3.35 -5.06 -2.02
C THR A 267 2.69 -5.93 -0.93
N ALA A 268 1.55 -5.51 -0.37
CA ALA A 268 0.81 -6.25 0.64
C ALA A 268 -0.02 -7.42 0.10
N VAL A 269 -0.17 -7.49 -1.23
CA VAL A 269 -1.01 -8.46 -1.92
C VAL A 269 -0.19 -9.23 -2.95
N VAL A 270 -0.68 -10.40 -3.33
CA VAL A 270 -0.06 -11.29 -4.32
C VAL A 270 -1.11 -11.86 -5.26
N GLN A 271 -0.66 -12.34 -6.41
CA GLN A 271 -1.54 -13.05 -7.34
C GLN A 271 -2.09 -14.31 -6.68
N VAL A 272 -3.38 -14.60 -6.93
CA VAL A 272 -3.99 -15.85 -6.46
C VAL A 272 -3.31 -17.03 -7.14
N ALA A 273 -3.01 -18.06 -6.37
CA ALA A 273 -2.57 -19.35 -6.88
C ALA A 273 -3.71 -20.38 -6.77
N THR A 274 -3.90 -21.17 -7.82
CA THR A 274 -4.83 -22.31 -7.84
C THR A 274 -4.02 -23.59 -7.78
N TYR A 275 -4.46 -24.56 -7.00
CA TYR A 275 -3.73 -25.81 -6.75
C TYR A 275 -4.53 -27.00 -7.29
N LYS A 276 -3.83 -27.95 -7.89
CA LYS A 276 -4.39 -29.21 -8.40
C LYS A 276 -3.49 -30.36 -7.95
N THR A 277 -4.09 -31.42 -7.44
CA THR A 277 -3.40 -32.70 -7.27
C THR A 277 -3.17 -33.29 -8.65
N VAL A 278 -1.94 -33.70 -8.93
CA VAL A 278 -1.53 -34.33 -10.20
C VAL A 278 -0.57 -35.47 -9.88
N TYR A 279 -0.34 -36.35 -10.84
CA TYR A 279 0.68 -37.39 -10.69
C TYR A 279 1.51 -37.39 -11.95
N LYS A 280 2.63 -36.68 -11.89
CA LYS A 280 3.51 -36.41 -13.02
C LYS A 280 4.93 -36.84 -12.71
N VAL A 281 5.69 -37.04 -13.77
CA VAL A 281 7.13 -37.20 -13.74
C VAL A 281 7.76 -36.09 -14.58
N ALA A 282 9.01 -35.78 -14.27
CA ALA A 282 9.81 -34.83 -15.02
C ALA A 282 11.29 -35.10 -14.77
N THR A 283 12.13 -34.44 -15.55
CA THR A 283 13.57 -34.37 -15.30
C THR A 283 13.90 -32.93 -14.92
N VAL A 284 14.73 -32.72 -13.90
CA VAL A 284 15.24 -31.37 -13.61
C VAL A 284 16.19 -31.00 -14.75
N SER A 285 15.97 -29.83 -15.34
CA SER A 285 16.78 -29.40 -16.48
C SER A 285 18.27 -29.38 -16.15
N THR A 286 19.12 -29.63 -17.15
CA THR A 286 20.58 -29.69 -16.98
C THR A 286 21.20 -28.35 -16.54
N ASN A 287 20.51 -27.24 -16.82
CA ASN A 287 20.88 -25.90 -16.35
C ASN A 287 19.65 -25.18 -15.78
N PRO A 288 19.15 -25.58 -14.61
CA PRO A 288 17.88 -25.10 -14.09
C PRO A 288 18.03 -23.64 -13.64
N LYS A 289 17.15 -22.76 -14.15
CA LYS A 289 17.13 -21.33 -13.81
C LYS A 289 16.42 -21.02 -12.47
N ASN A 290 15.90 -22.03 -11.79
CA ASN A 290 15.13 -21.88 -10.56
C ASN A 290 15.51 -22.95 -9.54
N ASP A 291 15.39 -22.57 -8.28
CA ASP A 291 15.61 -23.43 -7.11
C ASP A 291 14.30 -24.00 -6.57
N PHE A 292 14.42 -24.94 -5.63
CA PHE A 292 13.28 -25.50 -4.92
C PHE A 292 13.00 -24.73 -3.63
N TYR A 293 11.74 -24.39 -3.40
CA TYR A 293 11.28 -23.58 -2.27
C TYR A 293 10.19 -24.30 -1.46
N ASN A 294 9.96 -23.86 -0.24
CA ASN A 294 8.90 -24.40 0.63
C ASN A 294 7.47 -24.15 0.10
N HIS A 295 7.30 -23.25 -0.86
CA HIS A 295 6.05 -22.96 -1.57
C HIS A 295 6.36 -22.16 -2.85
N LEU A 296 5.34 -21.80 -3.61
CA LEU A 296 5.50 -21.01 -4.84
C LEU A 296 6.13 -19.64 -4.56
N THR A 297 7.18 -19.30 -5.29
CA THR A 297 7.73 -17.94 -5.21
C THR A 297 6.63 -16.90 -5.52
N TYR A 298 6.61 -15.82 -4.75
CA TYR A 298 5.60 -14.74 -4.85
C TYR A 298 4.16 -15.14 -4.50
N SER A 299 3.99 -16.14 -3.63
CA SER A 299 2.68 -16.44 -3.01
C SER A 299 2.48 -15.71 -1.68
N VAL A 300 1.44 -16.07 -0.92
CA VAL A 300 1.12 -15.47 0.37
C VAL A 300 2.11 -15.82 1.48
N TYR A 301 2.92 -16.86 1.28
CA TYR A 301 3.90 -17.36 2.24
C TYR A 301 5.27 -16.70 2.04
N ALA A 302 6.12 -16.75 3.06
CA ALA A 302 7.46 -16.18 3.02
C ALA A 302 8.45 -17.17 2.40
N ASN A 303 9.01 -16.82 1.22
CA ASN A 303 9.93 -17.65 0.44
C ASN A 303 11.12 -18.15 1.29
N LYS A 304 11.27 -19.47 1.41
CA LYS A 304 12.46 -20.14 1.95
C LYS A 304 12.95 -21.14 0.92
N ARG A 305 14.19 -20.96 0.42
CA ARG A 305 14.84 -21.95 -0.45
C ARG A 305 15.12 -23.21 0.38
N LEU A 306 14.70 -24.35 -0.12
CA LEU A 306 14.99 -25.65 0.48
C LEU A 306 16.23 -26.26 -0.16
N HIS A 307 16.32 -26.22 -1.50
CA HIS A 307 17.43 -26.79 -2.24
C HIS A 307 17.76 -25.98 -3.49
N TYR A 308 19.01 -26.04 -3.92
CA TYR A 308 19.42 -25.50 -5.21
C TYR A 308 18.93 -26.41 -6.35
N GLY A 309 18.44 -25.82 -7.44
CA GLY A 309 18.02 -26.59 -8.62
C GLY A 309 19.18 -27.39 -9.20
N ARG A 310 20.38 -26.78 -9.24
CA ARG A 310 21.61 -27.39 -9.76
C ARG A 310 22.02 -28.68 -9.04
N THR A 311 21.69 -28.82 -7.75
CA THR A 311 21.96 -30.05 -6.98
C THR A 311 21.25 -31.27 -7.56
N TYR A 312 20.12 -31.04 -8.25
CA TYR A 312 19.30 -32.09 -8.84
C TYR A 312 19.37 -32.10 -10.37
N SER A 313 20.31 -31.38 -10.98
CA SER A 313 20.45 -31.29 -12.44
C SER A 313 20.46 -32.66 -13.11
N GLY A 314 19.60 -32.86 -14.12
CA GLY A 314 19.45 -34.11 -14.86
C GLY A 314 18.75 -35.25 -14.09
N GLN A 315 18.38 -35.05 -12.83
CA GLN A 315 17.71 -36.09 -12.04
C GLN A 315 16.23 -36.19 -12.38
N ASN A 316 15.73 -37.42 -12.39
CA ASN A 316 14.30 -37.70 -12.52
C ASN A 316 13.59 -37.46 -11.19
N ILE A 317 12.43 -36.80 -11.27
CA ILE A 317 11.61 -36.43 -10.13
C ILE A 317 10.17 -36.90 -10.32
N THR A 318 9.48 -37.03 -9.21
CA THR A 318 8.02 -37.21 -9.20
C THR A 318 7.33 -35.94 -8.71
N ILE A 319 6.11 -35.71 -9.18
CA ILE A 319 5.32 -34.51 -8.92
C ILE A 319 3.93 -34.93 -8.47
N ASP A 320 3.48 -34.40 -7.32
CA ASP A 320 2.17 -34.73 -6.76
C ASP A 320 1.18 -33.55 -6.72
N LYS A 321 1.68 -32.33 -6.93
CA LYS A 321 0.89 -31.10 -6.99
C LYS A 321 1.40 -30.16 -8.05
N GLN A 322 0.45 -29.52 -8.72
CA GLN A 322 0.66 -28.43 -9.64
C GLN A 322 -0.06 -27.20 -9.12
N ALA A 323 0.54 -26.03 -9.29
CA ALA A 323 -0.09 -24.77 -8.94
C ALA A 323 0.07 -23.73 -10.05
N GLN A 324 -1.04 -23.08 -10.42
CA GLN A 324 -1.07 -22.02 -11.42
C GLN A 324 -1.28 -20.67 -10.72
N ARG A 325 -0.34 -19.76 -10.89
CA ARG A 325 -0.49 -18.37 -10.45
C ARG A 325 -1.25 -17.58 -11.53
N ALA A 326 -2.18 -16.74 -11.12
CA ALA A 326 -2.92 -15.89 -12.06
C ALA A 326 -1.94 -15.04 -12.90
N GLY A 327 -2.15 -15.02 -14.23
CA GLY A 327 -1.33 -14.28 -15.18
C GLY A 327 -0.02 -14.96 -15.60
N THR A 328 0.31 -16.15 -15.11
CA THR A 328 1.45 -16.94 -15.63
C THR A 328 0.97 -18.01 -16.60
N LYS A 329 1.80 -18.38 -17.58
CA LYS A 329 1.54 -19.52 -18.47
C LYS A 329 2.07 -20.81 -17.82
N THR A 330 3.31 -20.79 -17.38
CA THR A 330 3.95 -21.97 -16.79
C THR A 330 3.52 -22.16 -15.32
N PRO A 331 3.12 -23.37 -14.91
CA PRO A 331 2.80 -23.68 -13.53
C PRO A 331 4.05 -23.89 -12.67
N TYR A 332 3.83 -24.01 -11.37
CA TYR A 332 4.78 -24.53 -10.40
C TYR A 332 4.44 -25.96 -10.04
N TYR A 333 5.43 -26.74 -9.62
CA TYR A 333 5.28 -28.14 -9.28
C TYR A 333 5.93 -28.46 -7.94
N ARG A 334 5.24 -29.26 -7.12
CA ARG A 334 5.81 -29.84 -5.90
C ARG A 334 6.47 -31.16 -6.25
N CYS A 335 7.76 -31.25 -5.96
CA CYS A 335 8.65 -32.27 -6.50
C CYS A 335 9.24 -33.14 -5.39
N PHE A 336 9.51 -34.39 -5.74
CA PHE A 336 10.05 -35.42 -4.85
C PHE A 336 11.16 -36.20 -5.56
N VAL A 337 12.19 -36.56 -4.80
CA VAL A 337 13.25 -37.50 -5.20
C VAL A 337 13.22 -38.65 -4.21
N ASN A 338 13.13 -39.88 -4.72
CA ASN A 338 13.06 -41.10 -3.89
C ASN A 338 11.97 -41.03 -2.80
N GLY A 339 10.82 -40.42 -3.11
CA GLY A 339 9.70 -40.25 -2.17
C GLY A 339 9.87 -39.14 -1.14
N LYS A 340 11.02 -38.46 -1.07
CA LYS A 340 11.25 -37.31 -0.17
C LYS A 340 10.92 -36.00 -0.88
N GLU A 341 10.13 -35.14 -0.23
CA GLU A 341 9.81 -33.82 -0.77
C GLU A 341 11.09 -32.97 -0.86
N ILE A 342 11.37 -32.43 -2.05
CA ILE A 342 12.47 -31.48 -2.27
C ILE A 342 11.95 -30.05 -2.48
N GLY A 343 10.63 -29.87 -2.62
CA GLY A 343 9.95 -28.58 -2.59
C GLY A 343 9.25 -28.20 -3.89
N TRP A 344 8.86 -26.93 -3.99
CA TRP A 344 8.20 -26.32 -5.14
C TRP A 344 9.21 -25.64 -6.08
N ILE A 345 9.08 -25.89 -7.38
CA ILE A 345 9.91 -25.26 -8.42
C ILE A 345 9.02 -24.70 -9.55
N TYR A 346 9.51 -23.67 -10.24
CA TYR A 346 8.88 -23.17 -11.45
C TYR A 346 9.06 -24.18 -12.58
N GLY A 347 7.98 -24.50 -13.30
CA GLY A 347 8.00 -25.56 -14.32
C GLY A 347 8.97 -25.31 -15.48
N GLY A 348 9.41 -24.07 -15.70
CA GLY A 348 10.43 -23.76 -16.71
C GLY A 348 11.84 -24.24 -16.36
N ALA A 349 12.05 -24.80 -15.17
CA ALA A 349 13.30 -25.46 -14.77
C ALA A 349 13.21 -26.99 -14.86
N LEU A 350 12.12 -27.52 -15.43
CA LEU A 350 11.87 -28.95 -15.61
C LEU A 350 11.69 -29.26 -17.10
N ASP A 351 12.28 -30.37 -17.52
CA ASP A 351 12.12 -30.93 -18.85
C ASP A 351 11.14 -32.13 -18.79
N ASN A 352 10.49 -32.42 -19.91
CA ASN A 352 9.62 -33.61 -20.08
C ASN A 352 8.54 -33.80 -19.01
N VAL A 353 7.93 -32.70 -18.55
CA VAL A 353 6.85 -32.77 -17.56
C VAL A 353 5.62 -33.46 -18.15
N ARG A 354 5.37 -34.71 -17.78
CA ARG A 354 4.25 -35.54 -18.28
C ARG A 354 3.55 -36.30 -17.16
N PHE A 355 2.33 -36.77 -17.42
CA PHE A 355 1.66 -37.70 -16.50
C PHE A 355 2.36 -39.06 -16.51
N LEU A 356 2.21 -39.82 -15.43
CA LEU A 356 2.66 -41.22 -15.39
C LEU A 356 1.97 -42.03 -16.50
N ASP A 357 2.74 -42.82 -17.23
CA ASP A 357 2.21 -43.67 -18.29
C ASP A 357 1.36 -44.79 -17.67
N THR A 358 0.20 -45.06 -18.27
CA THR A 358 -0.69 -46.15 -17.84
C THR A 358 -0.97 -47.03 -19.05
N LYS A 359 -0.37 -48.22 -19.09
CA LYS A 359 -0.59 -49.21 -20.15
C LYS A 359 -1.80 -50.06 -19.81
N TYR A 360 -2.82 -50.02 -20.66
CA TYR A 360 -4.03 -50.83 -20.53
C TYR A 360 -3.93 -52.06 -21.43
N THR A 361 -4.25 -53.23 -20.88
CA THR A 361 -4.22 -54.51 -21.60
C THR A 361 -5.56 -55.20 -21.40
N ALA A 362 -6.26 -55.50 -22.50
CA ALA A 362 -7.46 -56.32 -22.47
C ALA A 362 -7.12 -57.69 -21.88
N THR A 363 -7.98 -58.20 -21.01
CA THR A 363 -7.80 -59.51 -20.38
C THR A 363 -9.16 -60.10 -20.07
N THR A 364 -9.25 -61.42 -19.93
CA THR A 364 -10.47 -62.06 -19.46
C THR A 364 -10.08 -63.02 -18.35
N LEU A 365 -10.43 -62.68 -17.12
CA LEU A 365 -10.13 -63.50 -15.96
C LEU A 365 -11.15 -63.28 -14.84
N THR A 366 -11.29 -64.27 -13.97
CA THR A 366 -12.04 -64.14 -12.72
C THR A 366 -11.04 -63.93 -11.58
N LYS A 367 -11.36 -63.03 -10.64
CA LYS A 367 -10.61 -62.85 -9.38
C LYS A 367 -11.57 -62.88 -8.22
N LYS A 368 -11.07 -63.15 -7.02
CA LYS A 368 -11.81 -62.96 -5.78
C LYS A 368 -11.35 -61.71 -5.07
N VAL A 369 -12.27 -60.87 -4.64
CA VAL A 369 -11.94 -59.73 -3.77
C VAL A 369 -11.59 -60.27 -2.38
N LYS A 370 -10.45 -59.87 -1.81
CA LYS A 370 -10.01 -60.30 -0.47
C LYS A 370 -11.08 -60.04 0.59
N ALA A 371 -11.12 -60.87 1.64
CA ALA A 371 -12.00 -60.63 2.80
C ALA A 371 -11.75 -59.26 3.44
N VAL A 372 -10.49 -58.82 3.46
CA VAL A 372 -10.08 -57.45 3.83
C VAL A 372 -9.36 -56.82 2.63
N PRO A 373 -10.07 -56.13 1.74
CA PRO A 373 -9.51 -55.66 0.48
C PRO A 373 -8.42 -54.60 0.62
N GLY A 374 -8.46 -53.78 1.68
CA GLY A 374 -7.56 -52.64 1.89
C GLY A 374 -7.69 -51.49 0.88
N HIS A 375 -8.42 -51.70 -0.23
CA HIS A 375 -8.59 -50.73 -1.31
C HIS A 375 -10.04 -50.68 -1.81
N ASN A 376 -10.39 -49.54 -2.43
CA ASN A 376 -11.70 -49.28 -3.02
C ASN A 376 -11.64 -49.35 -4.55
N PHE A 377 -12.82 -49.42 -5.17
CA PHE A 377 -12.95 -49.32 -6.62
C PHE A 377 -13.08 -47.86 -7.06
N PHE A 378 -12.41 -47.50 -8.15
CA PHE A 378 -12.37 -46.16 -8.71
C PHE A 378 -12.90 -46.13 -10.16
N ASN A 379 -13.39 -44.99 -10.62
CA ASN A 379 -13.83 -44.82 -12.01
C ASN A 379 -12.67 -44.89 -13.04
N HIS A 380 -11.46 -44.51 -12.63
CA HIS A 380 -10.22 -44.65 -13.38
C HIS A 380 -9.11 -45.18 -12.48
N VAL A 381 -8.00 -45.64 -13.07
CA VAL A 381 -6.80 -46.04 -12.35
C VAL A 381 -6.30 -44.85 -11.51
N PRO A 382 -6.22 -44.97 -10.17
CA PRO A 382 -5.63 -43.94 -9.32
C PRO A 382 -4.23 -43.55 -9.80
N LYS A 383 -3.93 -42.25 -9.80
CA LYS A 383 -2.65 -41.66 -10.26
C LYS A 383 -2.37 -41.72 -11.77
N SER A 384 -3.34 -42.14 -12.59
CA SER A 384 -3.26 -41.95 -14.04
C SER A 384 -3.47 -40.47 -14.44
N SER A 385 -3.47 -40.19 -15.75
CA SER A 385 -3.80 -38.88 -16.32
C SER A 385 -5.26 -38.45 -16.07
N TYR A 386 -6.13 -39.37 -15.63
CA TYR A 386 -7.54 -39.10 -15.34
C TYR A 386 -7.79 -38.84 -13.85
N THR A 387 -8.83 -38.05 -13.56
CA THR A 387 -9.28 -37.84 -12.18
C THR A 387 -10.00 -39.09 -11.66
N ALA A 388 -9.33 -39.85 -10.79
CA ALA A 388 -9.90 -41.00 -10.12
C ALA A 388 -10.77 -40.56 -8.92
N LYS A 389 -12.04 -40.95 -8.94
CA LYS A 389 -13.01 -40.82 -7.85
C LYS A 389 -13.45 -42.21 -7.41
N ARG A 390 -13.66 -42.39 -6.10
CA ARG A 390 -14.19 -43.64 -5.56
C ARG A 390 -15.55 -43.91 -6.19
N LYS A 391 -15.67 -45.04 -6.89
CA LYS A 391 -16.90 -45.52 -7.51
C LYS A 391 -17.65 -46.46 -6.57
N ASN A 392 -16.94 -47.37 -5.91
CA ASN A 392 -17.52 -48.28 -4.93
C ASN A 392 -16.56 -48.55 -3.76
N ASP A 393 -17.12 -48.87 -2.58
CA ASP A 393 -16.35 -49.41 -1.46
C ASP A 393 -15.92 -50.86 -1.76
N GLY A 394 -14.64 -51.17 -1.54
CA GLY A 394 -14.11 -52.51 -1.73
C GLY A 394 -14.76 -53.54 -0.80
N LYS A 395 -15.07 -53.14 0.44
CA LYS A 395 -15.67 -54.02 1.46
C LYS A 395 -17.04 -54.57 1.05
N LYS A 396 -17.79 -53.83 0.23
CA LYS A 396 -19.09 -54.28 -0.32
C LYS A 396 -18.97 -55.55 -1.18
N TYR A 397 -17.77 -55.80 -1.71
CA TYR A 397 -17.47 -56.93 -2.57
C TYR A 397 -16.51 -57.94 -1.92
N ALA A 398 -16.16 -57.78 -0.64
CA ALA A 398 -15.27 -58.68 0.07
C ALA A 398 -15.74 -60.15 -0.05
N GLY A 399 -14.82 -61.05 -0.40
CA GLY A 399 -15.10 -62.48 -0.59
C GLY A 399 -15.83 -62.83 -1.89
N LYS A 400 -16.28 -61.85 -2.68
CA LYS A 400 -17.03 -62.10 -3.92
C LYS A 400 -16.11 -62.29 -5.11
N ALA A 401 -16.49 -63.19 -6.00
CA ALA A 401 -15.86 -63.33 -7.32
C ALA A 401 -16.27 -62.13 -8.20
N VAL A 402 -15.30 -61.58 -8.93
CA VAL A 402 -15.47 -60.47 -9.87
C VAL A 402 -14.86 -60.84 -11.22
N GLN A 403 -15.53 -60.44 -12.29
CA GLN A 403 -15.03 -60.59 -13.64
C GLN A 403 -14.12 -59.42 -13.99
N VAL A 404 -13.00 -59.68 -14.64
CA VAL A 404 -12.05 -58.66 -15.11
C VAL A 404 -11.98 -58.70 -16.62
N ASP A 405 -12.16 -57.53 -17.24
CA ASP A 405 -12.05 -57.35 -18.70
C ASP A 405 -10.76 -56.59 -19.12
N MET A 406 -10.04 -56.01 -18.15
CA MET A 406 -8.88 -55.18 -18.42
C MET A 406 -7.94 -55.09 -17.22
N THR A 407 -6.64 -55.10 -17.48
CA THR A 407 -5.61 -54.71 -16.53
C THR A 407 -4.97 -53.38 -16.91
N ALA A 408 -4.39 -52.70 -15.93
CA ALA A 408 -3.62 -51.50 -16.16
C ALA A 408 -2.30 -51.55 -15.37
N LYS A 409 -1.20 -51.32 -16.08
CA LYS A 409 0.14 -51.15 -15.52
C LYS A 409 0.46 -49.66 -15.45
N LEU A 410 0.50 -49.12 -14.25
CA LEU A 410 0.96 -47.76 -14.00
C LEU A 410 2.50 -47.75 -13.92
N GLU A 411 3.11 -46.77 -14.60
CA GLU A 411 4.57 -46.55 -14.58
C GLU A 411 5.11 -46.53 -13.14
N GLY A 412 6.21 -47.25 -12.91
CA GLY A 412 6.84 -47.37 -11.58
C GLY A 412 6.07 -48.20 -10.55
N VAL A 413 4.87 -48.71 -10.86
CA VAL A 413 4.08 -49.55 -9.94
C VAL A 413 4.17 -51.01 -10.35
N ARG A 414 4.65 -51.86 -9.41
CA ARG A 414 4.79 -53.30 -9.66
C ARG A 414 3.45 -54.00 -9.85
N THR A 415 2.50 -53.75 -8.96
CA THR A 415 1.17 -54.39 -8.97
C THR A 415 0.24 -53.75 -9.99
N LEU A 416 -0.49 -54.57 -10.74
CA LEU A 416 -1.50 -54.12 -11.71
C LEU A 416 -2.75 -53.57 -11.01
N TYR A 417 -3.50 -52.75 -11.75
CA TYR A 417 -4.90 -52.46 -11.46
C TYR A 417 -5.81 -53.31 -12.34
N TYR A 418 -6.99 -53.63 -11.84
CA TYR A 418 -7.95 -54.52 -12.51
C TYR A 418 -9.28 -53.80 -12.65
N ARG A 419 -9.83 -53.76 -13.87
CA ARG A 419 -11.19 -53.25 -14.12
C ARG A 419 -12.17 -54.39 -13.91
N CYS A 420 -12.96 -54.26 -12.86
CA CYS A 420 -13.79 -55.34 -12.34
C CYS A 420 -15.27 -55.09 -12.61
N TYR A 421 -16.00 -56.19 -12.80
CA TYR A 421 -17.44 -56.28 -12.95
C TYR A 421 -17.99 -57.28 -11.94
N TYR A 422 -19.17 -56.99 -11.41
CA TYR A 422 -19.91 -57.89 -10.54
C TYR A 422 -21.33 -58.00 -11.08
N ASN A 423 -21.80 -59.22 -11.35
CA ASN A 423 -23.10 -59.51 -11.99
C ASN A 423 -23.31 -58.67 -13.27
N GLY A 424 -22.32 -58.64 -14.16
CA GLY A 424 -22.37 -57.90 -15.43
C GLY A 424 -22.24 -56.37 -15.32
N LYS A 425 -22.18 -55.79 -14.11
CA LYS A 425 -22.09 -54.34 -13.90
C LYS A 425 -20.66 -53.90 -13.57
N LEU A 426 -20.17 -52.85 -14.25
CA LEU A 426 -18.86 -52.26 -13.98
C LEU A 426 -18.79 -51.66 -12.56
N ILE A 427 -18.01 -52.28 -11.68
CA ILE A 427 -17.80 -51.80 -10.31
C ILE A 427 -16.58 -50.88 -10.17
N GLY A 428 -15.61 -50.98 -11.10
CA GLY A 428 -14.52 -50.00 -11.26
C GLY A 428 -13.12 -50.63 -11.28
N TRP A 429 -12.10 -49.79 -11.21
CA TRP A 429 -10.69 -50.16 -11.11
C TRP A 429 -10.26 -50.35 -9.65
N ILE A 430 -9.60 -51.45 -9.33
CA ILE A 430 -9.03 -51.71 -7.99
C ILE A 430 -7.56 -52.12 -8.08
N TYR A 431 -6.79 -51.82 -7.04
CA TYR A 431 -5.41 -52.27 -6.90
C TYR A 431 -5.35 -53.79 -6.77
N GLY A 432 -4.48 -54.45 -7.54
CA GLY A 432 -4.37 -55.91 -7.57
C GLY A 432 -4.09 -56.57 -6.23
N GLY A 433 -3.42 -55.87 -5.31
CA GLY A 433 -3.18 -56.36 -3.96
C GLY A 433 -4.46 -56.55 -3.14
N ALA A 434 -5.61 -56.05 -3.60
CA ALA A 434 -6.92 -56.27 -3.00
C ALA A 434 -7.64 -57.52 -3.53
N LEU A 435 -7.05 -58.20 -4.53
CA LEU A 435 -7.61 -59.38 -5.18
C LEU A 435 -6.73 -60.60 -4.87
N THR A 436 -7.33 -61.78 -4.95
CA THR A 436 -6.66 -63.08 -5.02
C THR A 436 -7.08 -63.75 -6.32
N ASP A 437 -6.29 -64.75 -6.72
CA ASP A 437 -6.72 -65.72 -7.72
C ASP A 437 -8.03 -66.40 -7.30
#